data_AF-A0A5E4D9I5-F1
#
_entry.id   AF-A0A5E4D9I5-F1
#
_cell.length_a   1.000
_cell.length_b   1.000
_cell.length_c   1.000
_cell.angle_alpha   90.00
_cell.angle_beta   90.00
_cell.angle_gamma   90.00
#
_symmetry.space_group_name_H-M   'P 1'
#
loop_
_entity.id
_entity.type
_entity.pdbx_description
1 polymer ?
#
loop_
_entity_poly.entity_id
_entity_poly.type
_entity_poly.pdbx_seq_one_letter_code
_entity_poly.pdbx_strand_id
1 'polypeptide(L)'
;MAESVDYDYDVQDTTLDGLLILPCYGSMTTDQQRRIFLPPPPGIRKCVISTNISATSLTIDGIRYVVDGGFVKQLNHNPRLGLDILEVVPISKSEALQRSGRAGRTSSGKCFRIYSKDFWNQCMPDHVIPEIKRTSLTSVVLTLKCLAIHDVIRY
;
A
#
# COMPACT_ATOMS: atom_id res chain seq x y z
N MET A 1 -2.92 -7.71 -22.86
CA MET A 1 -2.21 -9.00 -22.92
C MET A 1 -1.71 -9.28 -21.52
N ALA A 2 -2.44 -10.09 -20.76
CA ALA A 2 -1.93 -10.62 -19.50
C ALA A 2 -1.02 -11.78 -19.90
N GLU A 3 0.29 -11.65 -19.70
CA GLU A 3 1.19 -12.78 -19.84
C GLU A 3 0.67 -13.91 -18.97
N SER A 4 0.45 -15.08 -19.56
CA SER A 4 0.28 -16.34 -18.84
C SER A 4 1.61 -16.62 -18.15
N VAL A 5 1.74 -16.11 -16.93
CA VAL A 5 2.87 -16.47 -16.06
C VAL A 5 2.63 -17.92 -15.68
N ASP A 6 3.44 -18.80 -16.24
CA ASP A 6 3.50 -20.19 -15.86
C ASP A 6 4.06 -20.26 -14.43
N TYR A 7 3.19 -20.63 -13.47
CA TYR A 7 3.55 -20.71 -12.05
C TYR A 7 4.26 -22.03 -11.71
N ASP A 8 4.56 -22.88 -12.70
CA ASP A 8 5.25 -24.17 -12.55
C ASP A 8 6.77 -24.05 -12.24
N TYR A 9 7.19 -22.96 -11.60
CA TYR A 9 8.40 -23.04 -10.79
C TYR A 9 8.07 -23.83 -9.52
N ASP A 10 8.14 -25.15 -9.69
CA ASP A 10 7.86 -26.20 -8.73
C ASP A 10 8.79 -26.05 -7.52
N VAL A 11 8.40 -25.19 -6.57
CA VAL A 11 8.99 -25.16 -5.24
C VAL A 11 8.45 -26.40 -4.53
N GLN A 12 9.16 -27.52 -4.66
CA GLN A 12 8.89 -28.75 -3.92
C GLN A 12 9.27 -28.59 -2.45
N ASP A 13 8.59 -27.67 -1.75
CA ASP A 13 8.60 -27.62 -0.30
C ASP A 13 7.61 -28.68 0.20
N THR A 14 8.13 -29.85 0.59
CA THR A 14 7.34 -30.97 1.11
C THR A 14 6.66 -30.68 2.45
N THR A 15 6.87 -29.49 3.02
CA THR A 15 6.25 -29.06 4.28
C THR A 15 4.97 -28.23 4.08
N LEU A 16 4.61 -27.88 2.85
CA LEU A 16 3.44 -27.07 2.52
C LEU A 16 2.51 -27.78 1.54
N ASP A 17 1.23 -27.79 1.88
CA ASP A 17 0.17 -28.35 1.05
C ASP A 17 -0.35 -27.33 0.01
N GLY A 18 -0.03 -26.04 0.18
CA GLY A 18 -0.36 -25.00 -0.81
C GLY A 18 -0.31 -23.55 -0.30
N LEU A 19 -0.74 -22.62 -1.15
CA LEU A 19 -0.87 -21.19 -0.84
C LEU A 19 -2.33 -20.71 -0.91
N LEU A 20 -2.77 -19.97 0.11
CA LEU A 20 -4.03 -19.23 0.10
C LEU A 20 -3.76 -17.77 -0.29
N ILE A 21 -4.10 -17.41 -1.53
CA ILE A 21 -3.91 -16.06 -2.06
C ILE A 21 -5.16 -15.22 -1.82
N LEU A 22 -5.00 -14.08 -1.13
CA LEU A 22 -6.09 -13.17 -0.78
C LEU A 22 -5.78 -11.74 -1.26
N PRO A 23 -6.58 -11.16 -2.17
CA PRO A 23 -6.44 -9.75 -2.51
C PRO A 23 -6.97 -8.85 -1.39
N CYS A 24 -6.42 -7.65 -1.27
CA CYS A 24 -6.89 -6.60 -0.36
C CYS A 24 -6.72 -5.20 -0.99
N TYR A 25 -7.81 -4.61 -1.46
CA TYR A 25 -7.82 -3.29 -2.07
C TYR A 25 -9.15 -2.53 -1.81
N GLY A 26 -9.18 -1.24 -2.13
CA GLY A 26 -10.17 -0.29 -1.60
C GLY A 26 -11.61 -0.50 -2.06
N SER A 27 -11.82 -1.04 -3.26
CA SER A 27 -13.17 -1.31 -3.80
C SER A 27 -13.74 -2.68 -3.39
N MET A 28 -13.01 -3.46 -2.58
CA MET A 28 -13.53 -4.73 -2.05
C MET A 28 -14.59 -4.48 -0.99
N THR A 29 -15.59 -5.38 -0.91
CA THR A 29 -16.58 -5.36 0.16
C THR A 29 -15.93 -5.67 1.52
N THR A 30 -16.54 -5.20 2.60
CA THR A 30 -16.04 -5.43 3.97
C THR A 30 -15.88 -6.92 4.27
N ASP A 31 -16.83 -7.76 3.84
CA ASP A 31 -16.76 -9.21 4.10
C ASP A 31 -15.62 -9.88 3.34
N GLN A 32 -15.31 -9.43 2.13
CA GLN A 32 -14.13 -9.92 1.40
C GLN A 32 -12.83 -9.48 2.07
N GLN A 33 -12.73 -8.24 2.54
CA GLN A 33 -11.56 -7.75 3.27
C GLN A 33 -11.37 -8.51 4.60
N ARG A 34 -12.45 -8.89 5.29
CA ARG A 34 -12.37 -9.64 6.56
C ARG A 34 -11.66 -10.99 6.43
N ARG A 35 -11.68 -11.62 5.24
CA ARG A 35 -11.04 -12.92 5.00
C ARG A 35 -9.54 -12.89 5.29
N ILE A 36 -8.87 -11.75 5.14
CA ILE A 36 -7.42 -11.66 5.38
C ILE A 36 -7.07 -11.86 6.87
N PHE A 37 -8.00 -11.61 7.78
CA PHE A 37 -7.80 -11.78 9.23
C PHE A 37 -8.00 -13.22 9.70
N LEU A 38 -8.70 -14.05 8.93
CA LEU A 38 -8.94 -15.46 9.29
C LEU A 38 -7.65 -16.28 9.15
N PRO A 39 -7.31 -17.18 10.10
CA PRO A 39 -6.13 -18.03 9.97
C PRO A 39 -6.24 -18.94 8.73
N PRO A 40 -5.12 -19.27 8.06
CA PRO A 40 -5.14 -20.26 6.99
C PRO A 40 -5.37 -21.67 7.56
N PRO A 41 -5.89 -22.61 6.77
CA PRO A 41 -5.93 -24.03 7.16
C PRO A 41 -4.51 -24.58 7.47
N PRO A 42 -4.41 -25.67 8.25
CA PRO A 42 -3.14 -26.37 8.47
C PRO A 42 -2.48 -26.77 7.14
N GLY A 43 -1.15 -26.71 7.08
CA GLY A 43 -0.39 -27.01 5.86
C GLY A 43 -0.42 -25.94 4.78
N ILE A 44 -1.30 -24.93 4.88
CA ILE A 44 -1.45 -23.87 3.87
C ILE A 44 -0.81 -22.56 4.34
N ARG A 45 -0.01 -21.94 3.47
CA ARG A 45 0.56 -20.60 3.71
C ARG A 45 -0.36 -19.51 3.18
N LYS A 46 -0.69 -18.53 4.01
CA LYS A 46 -1.42 -17.33 3.58
C LYS A 46 -0.50 -16.35 2.84
N CYS A 47 -0.94 -15.89 1.67
CA CYS A 47 -0.34 -14.80 0.91
C CYS A 47 -1.37 -13.70 0.69
N VAL A 48 -1.11 -12.48 1.18
CA VAL A 48 -2.01 -11.34 1.01
C VAL A 48 -1.41 -10.38 -0.01
N ILE A 49 -2.12 -10.17 -1.11
CA ILE A 49 -1.75 -9.21 -2.15
C ILE A 49 -2.52 -7.92 -1.86
N SER A 50 -1.83 -6.88 -1.42
CA SER A 50 -2.48 -5.64 -0.97
C SER A 50 -1.95 -4.41 -1.68
N THR A 51 -2.82 -3.41 -1.86
CA THR A 51 -2.39 -2.03 -2.10
C THR A 51 -1.89 -1.39 -0.80
N ASN A 52 -1.63 -0.08 -0.82
CA ASN A 52 -1.24 0.72 0.34
C ASN A 52 -2.21 0.69 1.54
N ILE A 53 -3.41 0.09 1.42
CA ILE A 53 -4.38 -0.06 2.51
C ILE A 53 -3.83 -0.89 3.68
N SER A 54 -3.02 -1.92 3.40
CA SER A 54 -2.35 -2.70 4.44
C SER A 54 -1.25 -1.92 5.16
N ALA A 55 -0.77 -0.80 4.59
CA ALA A 55 0.34 -0.04 5.15
C ALA A 55 -0.07 0.80 6.36
N THR A 56 -1.31 1.31 6.42
CA THR A 56 -1.72 2.32 7.41
C THR A 56 -2.70 1.83 8.47
N SER A 57 -3.60 0.87 8.21
CA SER A 57 -4.72 0.64 9.15
C SER A 57 -5.01 -0.82 9.54
N LEU A 58 -4.51 -1.82 8.81
CA LEU A 58 -4.87 -3.22 9.07
C LEU A 58 -3.73 -3.99 9.73
N THR A 59 -3.99 -4.64 10.86
CA THR A 59 -3.04 -5.60 11.47
C THR A 59 -3.47 -6.99 11.05
N ILE A 60 -2.68 -7.62 10.18
CA ILE A 60 -2.87 -9.01 9.79
C ILE A 60 -1.89 -9.83 10.63
N ASP A 61 -2.41 -10.74 11.42
CA ASP A 61 -1.59 -11.59 12.28
C ASP A 61 -0.80 -12.62 11.47
N GLY A 62 0.41 -12.92 11.93
CA GLY A 62 1.25 -13.97 11.35
C GLY A 62 2.01 -13.57 10.08
N ILE A 63 2.02 -12.29 9.70
CA ILE A 63 2.86 -11.80 8.60
C ILE A 63 4.33 -11.84 9.02
N ARG A 64 5.11 -12.74 8.41
CA ARG A 64 6.57 -12.84 8.61
C ARG A 64 7.39 -12.34 7.42
N TYR A 65 6.76 -12.22 6.26
CA TYR A 65 7.43 -11.83 5.02
C TYR A 65 6.66 -10.70 4.37
N VAL A 66 7.38 -9.67 3.95
CA VAL A 66 6.86 -8.57 3.14
C VAL A 66 7.64 -8.54 1.84
N VAL A 67 6.93 -8.47 0.72
CA VAL A 67 7.53 -8.18 -0.59
C VAL A 67 7.06 -6.78 -0.98
N ASP A 68 7.98 -5.83 -1.04
CA ASP A 68 7.67 -4.42 -1.30
C ASP A 68 8.05 -4.03 -2.73
N GLY A 69 7.01 -3.63 -3.48
CA GLY A 69 7.10 -3.13 -4.84
C GLY A 69 7.84 -1.80 -4.97
N GLY A 70 7.83 -0.96 -3.93
CA GLY A 70 8.41 0.38 -4.00
C GLY A 70 7.54 1.44 -4.68
N PHE A 71 6.29 1.11 -5.02
CA PHE A 71 5.35 2.00 -5.70
C PHE A 71 4.00 2.14 -4.98
N VAL A 72 3.27 3.19 -5.32
CA VAL A 72 1.90 3.46 -4.89
C VAL A 72 1.12 4.15 -6.01
N LYS A 73 -0.18 3.88 -6.13
CA LYS A 73 -1.08 4.72 -6.93
C LYS A 73 -1.45 5.93 -6.10
N GLN A 74 -1.03 7.11 -6.55
CA GLN A 74 -1.22 8.37 -5.85
C GLN A 74 -2.09 9.31 -6.69
N LEU A 75 -3.06 9.94 -6.04
CA LEU A 75 -3.81 11.05 -6.62
C LEU A 75 -2.99 12.33 -6.48
N ASN A 76 -2.73 13.00 -7.61
CA ASN A 76 -1.99 14.26 -7.69
C ASN A 76 -2.80 15.29 -8.47
N HIS A 77 -2.86 16.51 -7.96
CA HIS A 77 -3.54 17.63 -8.60
C HIS A 77 -2.58 18.44 -9.46
N ASN A 78 -2.95 18.68 -10.72
CA ASN A 78 -2.23 19.62 -11.58
C ASN A 78 -2.93 20.99 -11.54
N PRO A 79 -2.38 22.00 -10.81
CA PRO A 79 -3.03 23.29 -10.67
C PRO A 79 -3.05 24.12 -11.96
N ARG A 80 -2.18 23.81 -12.93
CA ARG A 80 -2.17 24.50 -14.24
C ARG A 80 -3.32 24.04 -15.14
N LEU A 81 -3.66 22.75 -15.06
CA LEU A 81 -4.74 22.15 -15.84
C LEU A 81 -6.07 22.10 -15.08
N GLY A 82 -6.05 22.26 -13.75
CA GLY A 82 -7.23 22.18 -12.89
C GLY A 82 -7.79 20.76 -12.75
N LEU A 83 -6.96 19.72 -12.93
CA LEU A 83 -7.39 18.32 -13.00
C LEU A 83 -6.58 17.45 -12.03
N ASP A 84 -7.26 16.45 -11.46
CA ASP A 84 -6.63 15.39 -10.67
C ASP A 84 -6.20 14.23 -11.57
N ILE A 85 -5.02 13.68 -11.30
CA ILE A 85 -4.40 12.59 -12.05
C ILE A 85 -4.08 11.47 -11.06
N LEU A 86 -4.50 10.25 -11.39
CA LEU A 86 -4.13 9.05 -10.65
C LEU A 86 -2.94 8.40 -11.35
N GLU A 87 -1.76 8.46 -10.73
CA GLU A 87 -0.53 7.93 -11.32
C GLU A 87 0.21 6.99 -10.37
N VAL A 88 1.03 6.11 -10.94
CA VAL A 88 1.91 5.21 -10.18
C VAL A 88 3.21 5.95 -9.92
N VAL A 89 3.55 6.16 -8.65
CA VAL A 89 4.75 6.88 -8.22
C VAL A 89 5.59 6.05 -7.26
N PRO A 90 6.90 6.29 -7.17
CA PRO A 90 7.74 5.71 -6.12
C PRO A 90 7.22 6.11 -4.74
N ILE A 91 7.28 5.19 -3.78
CA ILE A 91 6.99 5.51 -2.37
C ILE A 91 8.14 6.28 -1.72
N SER A 92 7.85 6.94 -0.61
CA SER A 92 8.88 7.49 0.25
C SER A 92 9.64 6.38 1.02
N LYS A 93 10.87 6.70 1.45
CA LYS A 93 11.65 5.85 2.34
C LYS A 93 10.90 5.58 3.65
N SER A 94 10.18 6.58 4.18
CA SER A 94 9.35 6.42 5.37
C SER A 94 8.21 5.39 5.19
N GLU A 95 7.53 5.39 4.04
CA GLU A 95 6.50 4.40 3.73
C GLU A 95 7.08 3.00 3.57
N ALA A 96 8.21 2.87 2.90
CA ALA A 96 8.88 1.58 2.73
C ALA A 96 9.34 0.98 4.08
N LEU A 97 9.77 1.83 5.02
CA LEU A 97 10.06 1.42 6.40
C LEU A 97 8.78 0.95 7.10
N GLN A 98 7.68 1.70 6.97
CA GLN A 98 6.38 1.32 7.54
C GLN A 98 5.87 -0.02 6.98
N ARG A 99 6.01 -0.25 5.67
CA ARG A 99 5.70 -1.53 5.01
C ARG A 99 6.53 -2.67 5.56
N SER A 100 7.85 -2.47 5.71
CA SER A 100 8.74 -3.48 6.28
C SER A 100 8.39 -3.83 7.74
N GLY A 101 7.90 -2.85 8.51
CA GLY A 101 7.45 -3.04 9.89
C GLY A 101 6.25 -3.98 10.04
N ARG A 102 5.56 -4.34 8.95
CA ARG A 102 4.47 -5.32 8.97
C ARG A 102 4.94 -6.74 9.21
N ALA A 103 6.14 -7.10 8.77
CA ALA A 103 6.75 -8.41 9.02
C ALA A 103 7.22 -8.60 10.47
N GLY A 104 7.37 -7.51 11.24
CA GLY A 104 8.01 -7.51 12.55
C GLY A 104 7.05 -7.37 13.74
N ARG A 105 5.73 -7.46 13.53
CA ARG A 105 4.75 -7.18 14.60
C ARG A 105 4.60 -8.29 15.62
N THR A 106 4.57 -9.55 15.18
CA THR A 106 4.31 -10.72 16.03
C THR A 106 5.52 -11.64 16.21
N SER A 107 6.52 -11.53 15.33
CA SER A 107 7.76 -12.32 15.37
C SER A 107 8.85 -11.64 14.55
N SER A 108 10.06 -12.18 14.55
CA SER A 108 11.06 -11.80 13.56
C SER A 108 10.52 -12.04 12.14
N GLY A 109 10.81 -11.10 11.24
CA GLY A 109 10.35 -11.15 9.86
C GLY A 109 11.36 -10.58 8.90
N LYS A 110 11.13 -10.82 7.60
CA LYS A 110 11.99 -10.34 6.51
C LYS A 110 11.19 -9.47 5.55
N CYS A 111 11.82 -8.41 5.07
CA CYS A 111 11.29 -7.57 4.00
C CYS A 111 12.19 -7.70 2.77
N PHE A 112 11.60 -8.10 1.66
CA PHE A 112 12.23 -8.19 0.35
C PHE A 112 11.78 -7.00 -0.50
N ARG A 113 12.73 -6.19 -0.95
CA ARG A 113 12.46 -5.03 -1.79
C ARG A 113 12.84 -5.38 -3.22
N ILE A 114 11.92 -5.18 -4.17
CA ILE A 114 12.17 -5.50 -5.59
C ILE A 114 12.83 -4.37 -6.36
N TYR A 115 13.52 -3.47 -5.67
CA TYR A 115 14.18 -2.30 -6.22
C TYR A 115 15.60 -2.14 -5.64
N SER A 116 16.49 -1.53 -6.42
CA SER A 116 17.91 -1.39 -6.07
C SER A 116 18.14 -0.35 -4.96
N LYS A 117 19.34 -0.39 -4.36
CA LYS A 117 19.79 0.66 -3.43
C LYS A 117 19.90 2.02 -4.13
N ASP A 118 20.25 2.05 -5.41
CA ASP A 118 20.35 3.30 -6.17
C ASP A 118 18.97 3.92 -6.35
N PHE A 119 17.95 3.13 -6.69
CA PHE A 119 16.58 3.60 -6.76
C PHE A 119 16.10 4.15 -5.40
N TRP A 120 16.43 3.46 -4.30
CA TRP A 120 16.15 3.95 -2.95
C TRP A 120 16.79 5.30 -2.65
N ASN A 121 18.05 5.51 -3.06
CA ASN A 121 18.78 6.74 -2.77
C ASN A 121 18.38 7.91 -3.67
N GLN A 122 18.10 7.65 -4.94
CA GLN A 122 17.93 8.69 -5.97
C GLN A 122 16.46 8.97 -6.30
N CYS A 123 15.58 7.97 -6.23
CA CYS A 123 14.19 8.08 -6.73
C CYS A 123 13.15 8.14 -5.61
N MET A 124 13.48 7.70 -4.39
CA MET A 124 12.54 7.72 -3.26
C MET A 124 12.77 8.94 -2.36
N PRO A 125 11.74 9.80 -2.15
CA PRO A 125 11.85 10.91 -1.19
C PRO A 125 11.93 10.37 0.24
N ASP A 126 12.49 11.13 1.18
CA ASP A 126 12.58 10.69 2.57
C ASP A 126 11.19 10.55 3.23
N HIS A 127 10.30 11.50 2.94
CA HIS A 127 8.94 11.59 3.49
C HIS A 127 7.88 11.82 2.41
N VAL A 128 6.65 11.42 2.72
CA VAL A 128 5.49 11.66 1.85
C VAL A 128 5.18 13.15 1.81
N ILE A 129 4.92 13.67 0.61
CA ILE A 129 4.41 15.04 0.44
C ILE A 129 3.00 15.09 1.06
N PRO A 130 2.70 16.04 1.96
CA PRO A 130 1.38 16.18 2.58
C PRO A 130 0.24 16.26 1.55
N GLU A 131 -0.89 15.62 1.86
CA GLU A 131 -2.05 15.55 0.96
C GLU A 131 -2.59 16.93 0.57
N ILE A 132 -2.56 17.91 1.49
CA ILE A 132 -2.95 19.30 1.23
C ILE A 132 -2.12 19.97 0.12
N LYS A 133 -0.89 19.50 -0.11
CA LYS A 133 -0.02 20.01 -1.19
C LYS A 133 -0.20 19.25 -2.52
N ARG A 134 -1.00 18.19 -2.53
CA ARG A 134 -1.13 17.27 -3.67
C ARG A 134 -2.55 17.13 -4.20
N THR A 135 -3.54 17.69 -3.53
CA THR A 135 -4.96 17.54 -3.89
C THR A 135 -5.60 18.90 -4.12
N SER A 136 -6.70 18.94 -4.88
CA SER A 136 -7.50 20.15 -5.00
C SER A 136 -8.12 20.51 -3.66
N LEU A 137 -7.90 21.75 -3.22
CA LEU A 137 -8.50 22.27 -1.99
C LEU A 137 -9.89 22.87 -2.21
N THR A 138 -10.46 22.83 -3.42
CA THR A 138 -11.75 23.45 -3.73
C THR A 138 -12.86 23.01 -2.79
N SER A 139 -12.99 21.69 -2.54
CA SER A 139 -14.02 21.14 -1.63
C SER A 139 -13.78 21.55 -0.18
N VAL A 140 -12.52 21.58 0.26
CA VAL A 140 -12.14 22.01 1.61
C VAL A 140 -12.46 23.49 1.82
N VAL A 141 -12.07 24.35 0.87
CA VAL A 141 -12.34 25.79 0.93
C VAL A 141 -13.85 26.06 0.91
N LEU A 142 -14.62 25.36 0.08
CA LEU A 142 -16.07 25.48 0.05
C LEU A 142 -16.68 25.12 1.41
N THR A 143 -16.22 24.02 2.02
CA THR A 143 -16.66 23.57 3.35
C THR A 143 -16.34 24.63 4.42
N LEU A 144 -15.13 25.19 4.42
CA LEU A 144 -14.72 26.25 5.36
C LEU A 144 -15.57 27.51 5.20
N LYS A 145 -15.93 27.89 3.96
CA LYS A 145 -16.84 29.01 3.71
C LYS A 145 -18.25 28.73 4.23
N CYS A 146 -18.76 27.51 4.08
CA CYS A 146 -20.04 27.10 4.67
C CYS A 146 -20.03 27.16 6.21
N LEU A 147 -18.87 26.95 6.83
CA LEU A 147 -18.66 27.09 8.27
C LEU A 147 -18.40 28.54 8.72
N ALA A 148 -18.62 29.53 7.84
CA ALA A 148 -18.39 30.95 8.07
C ALA A 148 -16.92 31.33 8.42
N ILE A 149 -15.95 30.49 8.01
CA ILE A 149 -14.53 30.82 8.11
C ILE A 149 -14.15 31.67 6.89
N HIS A 150 -14.00 32.97 7.09
CA HIS A 150 -13.73 33.90 6.01
C HIS A 150 -12.25 33.95 5.62
N ASP A 151 -11.33 33.94 6.59
CA ASP A 151 -9.89 33.89 6.36
C ASP A 151 -9.41 32.43 6.37
N VAL A 152 -9.31 31.87 5.17
CA VAL A 152 -8.88 30.48 4.93
C VAL A 152 -7.36 30.31 4.98
N ILE A 153 -6.59 31.39 4.95
CA ILE A 153 -5.12 31.35 4.92
C ILE A 153 -4.57 31.34 6.34
N ARG A 154 -5.26 32.01 7.27
CA ARG A 154 -4.87 32.07 8.69
C ARG A 154 -5.50 30.98 9.56
N TYR A 155 -6.21 30.04 8.96
CA TYR A 155 -6.82 28.89 9.62
C TYR A 155 -5.86 27.69 9.58
#